data_AF-A0A8H7RXE8-F1
#
_entry.id   AF-A0A8H7RXE8-F1
#
_cell.length_a   1.000
_cell.length_b   1.000
_cell.length_c   1.000
_cell.angle_alpha   90.00
_cell.angle_beta   90.00
_cell.angle_gamma   90.00
#
_symmetry.space_group_name_H-M   'P 1'
#
loop_
_entity.id
_entity.type
_entity.pdbx_description
1 polymer ?
#
loop_
_entity_poly.entity_id
_entity_poly.type
_entity_poly.pdbx_seq_one_letter_code
_entity_poly.pdbx_strand_id
1 'polypeptide(L)'
;MSDHTKYHPYLCQIYTHLSEDSSSQLTGSSNGQSSHAAHQLNIAMQESRRRTQRTTQQLTPDATKRTYYPKMDEFIRWCDDKGYPLATRYQVDGDKLHFFLEESVSNTGIKKVIGRKRRPTNPKRRIIDDDSTTVEEEVEAYVISFSSIEQYVSAVVLLFHDQCRLNLNVPTNHPRIPDVKTLLKNERKKETRRRKENYADRVAGSILNGYSTTDELTKVVDYFLTKDRPEHYRNAVMFLASHFGLMRGGNVCEIELADVHYIPLQGEGPNPEVECPCLILLMDHGKTNQFGKQEHASAIRCGHVEICLWMTLGIYFFHRWHISGEQFPDMTRPEEWYTIKLFKSGATNDLKTAVSHDAHYKAFKKAFDDCHIKSTSITHAGRKSGAKMADLGDAGASDIRRAGRWTNDSMEGSYLTNLPRRMLRVMASFDPNGKTFYLPRASVSPPSSLQRKVFPWVEEWQTKIDQGQGDQSVAADGFLKMLQILKVTFLQDSVMMIKRHPRLSIWSAPLFNDPEYLAYKS
;
A
#
# COMPACT_ATOMS: atom_id res chain seq x y z
N MET A 1 21.63 30.89 12.04
CA MET A 1 22.18 29.57 12.45
C MET A 1 21.14 28.53 12.12
N SER A 2 21.37 27.77 11.05
CA SER A 2 20.43 26.79 10.51
C SER A 2 20.57 25.50 11.30
N ASP A 3 19.46 24.89 11.71
CA ASP A 3 19.46 23.61 12.41
C ASP A 3 19.99 22.48 11.48
N HIS A 4 21.25 22.08 11.68
CA HIS A 4 21.97 21.10 10.86
C HIS A 4 21.61 19.64 11.20
N THR A 5 20.68 19.40 12.14
CA THR A 5 20.26 18.04 12.54
C THR A 5 19.30 17.36 11.55
N LYS A 6 18.86 18.07 10.48
CA LYS A 6 17.85 17.60 9.52
C LYS A 6 18.40 17.12 8.17
N TYR A 7 19.72 17.02 8.02
CA TYR A 7 20.39 16.59 6.78
C TYR A 7 20.85 15.13 6.85
N HIS A 8 21.01 14.49 5.69
CA HIS A 8 21.92 13.35 5.63
C HIS A 8 23.34 13.87 5.95
N PRO A 9 24.07 13.29 6.92
CA PRO A 9 25.34 13.84 7.42
C PRO A 9 26.36 14.19 6.33
N TYR A 10 26.40 13.35 5.29
CA TYR A 10 27.19 13.54 4.07
C TYR A 10 26.98 14.89 3.36
N LEU A 11 25.73 15.32 3.19
CA LEU A 11 25.45 16.57 2.48
C LEU A 11 25.86 17.76 3.35
N CYS A 12 25.67 17.69 4.67
CA CYS A 12 26.19 18.68 5.61
C CYS A 12 27.71 18.85 5.52
N GLN A 13 28.47 17.74 5.47
CA GLN A 13 29.94 17.77 5.37
C GLN A 13 30.42 18.41 4.06
N ILE A 14 29.75 18.13 2.95
CA ILE A 14 30.04 18.77 1.65
C ILE A 14 29.64 20.26 1.66
N TYR A 15 28.54 20.63 2.31
CA TYR A 15 28.11 22.03 2.40
C TYR A 15 29.10 22.90 3.19
N THR A 16 29.76 22.37 4.22
CA THR A 16 30.80 23.09 4.98
C THR A 16 32.03 23.45 4.13
N HIS A 17 32.44 22.57 3.21
CA HIS A 17 33.59 22.85 2.33
C HIS A 17 33.27 23.91 1.25
N LEU A 18 32.03 23.98 0.77
CA LEU A 18 31.62 24.99 -0.23
C LEU A 18 31.50 26.42 0.35
N SER A 19 31.25 26.56 1.66
CA SER A 19 31.25 27.88 2.33
C SER A 19 32.65 28.46 2.52
N GLU A 20 33.68 27.62 2.62
CA GLU A 20 35.07 28.05 2.77
C GLU A 20 35.66 28.54 1.44
N ASP A 21 35.33 27.88 0.32
CA ASP A 21 35.78 28.28 -1.03
C ASP A 21 35.11 29.55 -1.57
N SER A 22 33.92 29.90 -1.07
CA SER A 22 33.21 31.13 -1.49
C SER A 22 33.80 32.39 -0.85
N SER A 23 34.60 32.24 0.21
CA SER A 23 35.18 33.37 0.96
C SER A 23 36.56 33.80 0.43
N SER A 24 37.16 33.06 -0.50
CA SER A 24 38.53 33.26 -0.99
C SER A 24 38.64 33.97 -2.35
N GLN A 25 37.53 34.34 -3.00
CA GLN A 25 37.53 35.07 -4.28
C GLN A 25 36.91 36.48 -4.16
N LEU A 26 37.53 37.37 -3.38
CA LEU A 26 37.24 38.81 -3.41
C LEU A 26 38.53 39.64 -3.33
N THR A 27 39.40 39.52 -4.32
CA THR A 27 40.45 40.51 -4.59
C THR A 27 40.69 40.62 -6.10
N GLY A 28 40.12 41.63 -6.77
CA GLY A 28 40.44 41.88 -8.19
C GLY A 28 39.50 42.78 -8.98
N SER A 29 39.69 44.09 -8.84
CA SER A 29 39.52 45.20 -9.80
C SER A 29 38.32 45.34 -10.76
N SER A 30 37.65 46.49 -10.58
CA SER A 30 36.87 47.36 -11.49
C SER A 30 36.52 46.91 -12.92
N ASN A 31 35.27 46.43 -13.08
CA ASN A 31 34.34 46.74 -14.19
C ASN A 31 32.93 46.28 -13.75
N GLY A 32 32.31 47.02 -12.83
CA GLY A 32 31.60 46.39 -11.70
C GLY A 32 30.08 46.59 -11.56
N GLN A 33 29.33 46.96 -12.61
CA GLN A 33 27.86 47.00 -12.50
C GLN A 33 27.16 45.88 -13.29
N SER A 34 27.54 45.65 -14.56
CA SER A 34 26.96 44.58 -15.37
C SER A 34 27.45 43.17 -14.94
N SER A 35 28.74 43.02 -14.61
CA SER A 35 29.32 41.76 -14.13
C SER A 35 28.83 41.39 -12.72
N HIS A 36 28.64 42.39 -11.86
CA HIS A 36 28.13 42.21 -10.50
C HIS A 36 26.65 41.81 -10.51
N ALA A 37 25.81 42.44 -11.35
CA ALA A 37 24.41 42.05 -11.52
C ALA A 37 24.29 40.62 -12.09
N ALA A 38 25.12 40.24 -13.07
CA ALA A 38 25.17 38.89 -13.61
C ALA A 38 25.63 37.86 -12.56
N HIS A 39 26.62 38.21 -11.73
CA HIS A 39 27.09 37.37 -10.63
C HIS A 39 26.02 37.19 -9.55
N GLN A 40 25.34 38.27 -9.13
CA GLN A 40 24.21 38.20 -8.20
C GLN A 40 23.06 37.36 -8.74
N LEU A 41 22.74 37.47 -10.03
CA LEU A 41 21.72 36.65 -10.68
C LEU A 41 22.12 35.16 -10.68
N ASN A 42 23.39 34.85 -10.94
CA ASN A 42 23.91 33.48 -10.85
C ASN A 42 23.81 32.91 -9.43
N ILE A 43 24.16 33.70 -8.41
CA ILE A 43 23.97 33.31 -7.00
C ILE A 43 22.49 33.04 -6.70
N ALA A 44 21.59 33.94 -7.15
CA ALA A 44 20.15 33.78 -6.93
C ALA A 44 19.58 32.52 -7.63
N MET A 45 20.04 32.21 -8.85
CA MET A 45 19.67 30.99 -9.57
C MET A 45 20.17 29.72 -8.85
N GLN A 46 21.41 29.74 -8.33
CA GLN A 46 21.94 28.62 -7.54
C GLN A 46 21.19 28.43 -6.22
N GLU A 47 20.89 29.52 -5.51
CA GLU A 47 20.12 29.44 -4.26
C GLU A 47 18.68 28.97 -4.50
N SER A 48 18.08 29.34 -5.63
CA SER A 48 16.78 28.79 -6.05
C SER A 48 16.82 27.26 -6.19
N ARG A 49 17.84 26.72 -6.86
CA ARG A 49 18.05 25.26 -6.97
C ARG A 49 18.28 24.60 -5.62
N ARG A 50 19.04 25.23 -4.72
CA ARG A 50 19.28 24.74 -3.35
C ARG A 50 18.00 24.68 -2.51
N ARG A 51 17.12 25.68 -2.63
CA ARG A 51 15.80 25.66 -1.97
C ARG A 51 14.97 24.45 -2.40
N THR A 52 14.88 24.18 -3.71
CA THR A 52 14.18 22.99 -4.23
C THR A 52 14.75 21.68 -3.68
N GLN A 53 16.07 21.59 -3.49
CA GLN A 53 16.71 20.40 -2.91
C GLN A 53 16.33 20.20 -1.43
N ARG A 54 16.36 21.27 -0.63
CA ARG A 54 15.92 21.22 0.78
C ARG A 54 14.49 20.72 0.87
N THR A 55 13.60 21.23 0.03
CA THR A 55 12.20 20.79 -0.04
C THR A 55 12.10 19.33 -0.47
N THR A 56 12.87 18.88 -1.48
CA THR A 56 12.85 17.48 -1.95
C THR A 56 13.24 16.50 -0.84
N GLN A 57 14.24 16.82 -0.04
CA GLN A 57 14.69 15.97 1.08
C GLN A 57 13.68 15.94 2.23
N GLN A 58 13.03 17.07 2.50
CA GLN A 58 11.94 17.14 3.46
C GLN A 58 10.77 16.26 3.02
N LEU A 59 10.36 16.34 1.75
CA LEU A 59 9.23 15.61 1.18
C LEU A 59 9.53 14.13 0.88
N THR A 60 10.79 13.70 0.92
CA THR A 60 11.15 12.29 0.67
C THR A 60 10.51 11.39 1.74
N PRO A 61 9.78 10.33 1.34
CA PRO A 61 9.10 9.45 2.30
C PRO A 61 10.07 8.79 3.30
N ASP A 62 9.66 8.72 4.57
CA ASP A 62 10.48 8.14 5.64
C ASP A 62 10.91 6.69 5.39
N ALA A 63 10.04 5.91 4.75
CA ALA A 63 10.38 4.54 4.35
C ALA A 63 11.57 4.50 3.37
N THR A 64 11.64 5.47 2.45
CA THR A 64 12.76 5.61 1.50
C THR A 64 14.03 6.03 2.23
N LYS A 65 13.96 7.03 3.13
CA LYS A 65 15.09 7.47 3.97
C LYS A 65 15.68 6.30 4.77
N ARG A 66 14.83 5.55 5.49
CA ARG A 66 15.21 4.37 6.28
C ARG A 66 15.86 3.26 5.44
N THR A 67 15.56 3.20 4.14
CA THR A 67 16.09 2.15 3.24
C THR A 67 17.38 2.58 2.55
N TYR A 68 17.47 3.83 2.10
CA TYR A 68 18.56 4.31 1.24
C TYR A 68 19.70 4.96 2.05
N TYR A 69 19.41 5.73 3.10
CA TYR A 69 20.44 6.45 3.85
C TYR A 69 21.51 5.51 4.44
N PRO A 70 21.15 4.39 5.11
CA PRO A 70 22.17 3.47 5.61
C PRO A 70 23.06 2.86 4.52
N LYS A 71 22.55 2.75 3.28
CA LYS A 71 23.30 2.22 2.13
C LYS A 71 24.24 3.28 1.55
N MET A 72 23.81 4.54 1.55
CA MET A 72 24.67 5.68 1.21
C MET A 72 25.81 5.81 2.23
N ASP A 73 25.51 5.75 3.53
CA ASP A 73 26.50 5.79 4.61
C ASP A 73 27.54 4.67 4.51
N GLU A 74 27.14 3.49 4.05
CA GLU A 74 28.06 2.38 3.81
C GLU A 74 29.00 2.65 2.63
N PHE A 75 28.48 3.21 1.53
CA PHE A 75 29.31 3.64 0.40
C PHE A 75 30.30 4.74 0.80
N ILE A 76 29.87 5.70 1.62
CA ILE A 76 30.72 6.81 2.08
C ILE A 76 31.87 6.29 2.95
N ARG A 77 31.56 5.44 3.95
CA ARG A 77 32.59 4.81 4.79
C ARG A 77 33.57 3.98 3.98
N TRP A 78 33.07 3.25 2.98
CA TRP A 78 33.92 2.53 2.05
C TRP A 78 34.88 3.47 1.28
N CYS A 79 34.41 4.63 0.85
CA CYS A 79 35.27 5.64 0.20
C CYS A 79 36.35 6.19 1.15
N ASP A 80 36.06 6.34 2.45
CA ASP A 80 37.05 6.76 3.46
C ASP A 80 38.18 5.75 3.59
N ASP A 81 37.84 4.46 3.63
CA ASP A 81 38.80 3.36 3.80
C ASP A 81 39.72 3.17 2.57
N LYS A 82 39.28 3.60 1.37
CA LYS A 82 40.02 3.43 0.11
C LYS A 82 41.17 4.40 -0.11
N GLY A 83 41.23 5.49 0.66
CA GLY A 83 42.30 6.48 0.53
C GLY A 83 42.25 7.31 -0.76
N TYR A 84 41.06 7.49 -1.36
CA TYR A 84 40.90 8.37 -2.53
C TYR A 84 41.32 9.83 -2.21
N PRO A 85 41.80 10.60 -3.21
CA PRO A 85 42.12 12.01 -3.03
C PRO A 85 40.94 12.79 -2.44
N LEU A 86 41.22 13.69 -1.50
CA LEU A 86 40.17 14.40 -0.75
C LEU A 86 39.14 15.08 -1.67
N ALA A 87 39.60 15.68 -2.77
CA ALA A 87 38.77 16.39 -3.74
C ALA A 87 37.74 15.50 -4.46
N THR A 88 38.08 14.22 -4.72
CA THR A 88 37.21 13.31 -5.47
C THR A 88 36.70 12.16 -4.61
N ARG A 89 37.09 12.08 -3.34
CA ARG A 89 36.89 10.91 -2.46
C ARG A 89 35.47 10.37 -2.56
N TYR A 90 34.50 11.25 -2.41
CA TYR A 90 33.10 10.86 -2.39
C TYR A 90 32.38 11.02 -3.72
N GLN A 91 33.03 11.58 -4.75
CA GLN A 91 32.43 11.70 -6.08
C GLN A 91 32.04 10.32 -6.58
N VAL A 92 30.79 10.13 -6.97
CA VAL A 92 30.26 8.85 -7.44
C VAL A 92 30.56 8.69 -8.92
N ASP A 93 31.12 7.56 -9.32
CA ASP A 93 31.32 7.21 -10.71
C ASP A 93 31.01 5.72 -10.93
N GLY A 94 31.07 5.28 -12.19
CA GLY A 94 30.78 3.90 -12.55
C GLY A 94 31.74 2.90 -11.93
N ASP A 95 33.02 3.22 -11.88
CA ASP A 95 34.08 2.33 -11.39
C ASP A 95 33.99 2.16 -9.88
N LYS A 96 33.77 3.23 -9.14
CA LYS A 96 33.52 3.21 -7.69
C LYS A 96 32.25 2.45 -7.36
N LEU A 97 31.15 2.67 -8.10
CA LEU A 97 29.93 1.90 -7.86
C LEU A 97 30.18 0.41 -8.11
N HIS A 98 30.84 0.06 -9.22
CA HIS A 98 31.17 -1.33 -9.52
C HIS A 98 32.04 -1.95 -8.42
N PHE A 99 33.14 -1.30 -8.06
CA PHE A 99 34.10 -1.80 -7.07
C PHE A 99 33.48 -1.91 -5.67
N PHE A 100 32.71 -0.91 -5.25
CA PHE A 100 31.95 -0.97 -3.99
C PHE A 100 30.98 -2.16 -3.98
N LEU A 101 30.22 -2.36 -5.06
CA LEU A 101 29.26 -3.46 -5.14
C LEU A 101 29.97 -4.80 -5.12
N GLU A 102 31.06 -4.96 -5.86
CA GLU A 102 31.83 -6.19 -5.90
C GLU A 102 32.44 -6.50 -4.53
N GLU A 103 33.20 -5.56 -3.97
CA GLU A 103 33.98 -5.78 -2.76
C GLU A 103 33.13 -5.81 -1.49
N SER A 104 32.25 -4.82 -1.31
CA SER A 104 31.57 -4.59 -0.03
C SER A 104 30.15 -5.13 0.04
N VAL A 105 29.51 -5.35 -1.11
CA VAL A 105 28.10 -5.78 -1.18
C VAL A 105 27.93 -7.21 -1.70
N SER A 106 28.73 -7.64 -2.68
CA SER A 106 28.55 -8.91 -3.40
C SER A 106 29.53 -10.01 -2.97
N ASN A 107 30.81 -9.67 -2.73
CA ASN A 107 31.85 -10.64 -2.32
C ASN A 107 31.96 -10.82 -0.81
N THR A 108 31.39 -9.94 0.01
CA THR A 108 31.20 -10.20 1.45
C THR A 108 30.04 -11.18 1.64
N GLY A 109 30.31 -12.47 1.45
CA GLY A 109 29.39 -13.56 1.78
C GLY A 109 28.97 -13.62 3.26
N ILE A 110 29.42 -12.71 4.11
CA ILE A 110 29.18 -12.66 5.55
C ILE A 110 29.11 -11.19 6.00
N LYS A 111 27.92 -10.63 6.21
CA LYS A 111 27.77 -9.39 7.01
C LYS A 111 27.61 -9.78 8.47
N LYS A 112 28.59 -9.44 9.32
CA LYS A 112 28.45 -9.51 10.78
C LYS A 112 27.44 -8.46 11.23
N VAL A 113 26.33 -8.89 11.83
CA VAL A 113 25.35 -7.96 12.42
C VAL A 113 25.59 -7.93 13.93
N ILE A 114 26.24 -6.88 14.42
CA ILE A 114 26.19 -6.55 15.84
C ILE A 114 24.85 -5.81 16.07
N GLY A 115 23.93 -6.42 16.80
CA GLY A 115 22.80 -5.70 17.44
C GLY A 115 21.46 -5.58 16.69
N ARG A 116 21.23 -6.21 15.53
CA ARG A 116 19.86 -6.31 14.94
C ARG A 116 19.33 -7.74 14.98
N LYS A 117 18.57 -8.07 16.02
CA LYS A 117 17.72 -9.27 16.07
C LYS A 117 16.67 -9.21 14.96
N ARG A 118 16.88 -9.92 13.85
CA ARG A 118 15.77 -10.31 12.96
C ARG A 118 15.17 -11.61 13.46
N ARG A 119 13.84 -11.66 13.56
CA ARG A 119 13.11 -12.90 13.87
C ARG A 119 13.35 -13.93 12.75
N PRO A 120 13.72 -15.18 13.08
CA PRO A 120 13.95 -16.21 12.07
C PRO A 120 12.66 -16.50 11.31
N THR A 121 12.79 -16.67 9.99
CA THR A 121 11.70 -17.02 9.07
C THR A 121 11.38 -18.51 9.03
N ASN A 122 11.96 -19.34 9.91
CA ASN A 122 11.56 -20.73 10.09
C ASN A 122 12.01 -21.28 11.45
N PRO A 123 11.12 -21.80 12.31
CA PRO A 123 11.53 -22.48 13.53
C PRO A 123 11.80 -23.95 13.19
N LYS A 124 13.08 -24.36 13.11
CA LYS A 124 13.43 -25.78 13.15
C LYS A 124 14.32 -26.08 14.37
N ARG A 125 13.72 -26.86 15.26
CA ARG A 125 14.29 -27.75 16.29
C ARG A 125 15.29 -27.11 17.27
N ARG A 126 14.78 -26.69 18.43
CA ARG A 126 15.51 -26.84 19.69
C ARG A 126 15.42 -28.31 20.09
N ILE A 127 16.53 -29.04 19.97
CA ILE A 127 16.80 -30.17 20.85
C ILE A 127 17.34 -29.52 22.12
N ILE A 128 16.66 -29.78 23.23
CA ILE A 128 17.13 -29.44 24.57
C ILE A 128 18.19 -30.48 24.88
N ASP A 129 19.41 -30.06 25.15
CA ASP A 129 20.29 -30.75 26.09
C ASP A 129 21.09 -29.71 26.87
N ASP A 130 21.17 -30.00 28.16
CA ASP A 130 21.67 -29.23 29.28
C ASP A 130 23.18 -29.44 29.40
N ASP A 131 23.99 -28.39 29.30
CA ASP A 131 25.15 -28.16 30.19
C ASP A 131 25.75 -26.77 29.92
N SER A 132 26.21 -26.15 30.99
CA SER A 132 26.94 -24.91 31.10
C SER A 132 28.14 -24.80 30.14
N THR A 133 28.03 -23.91 29.15
CA THR A 133 29.20 -23.33 28.48
C THR A 133 28.81 -21.95 27.96
N THR A 134 29.72 -20.99 28.11
CA THR A 134 29.62 -19.63 27.57
C THR A 134 29.11 -19.66 26.13
N VAL A 135 27.91 -19.13 25.91
CA VAL A 135 27.32 -19.01 24.57
C VAL A 135 28.13 -17.95 23.82
N GLU A 136 29.14 -18.39 23.07
CA GLU A 136 29.63 -17.62 21.93
C GLU A 136 28.42 -17.38 21.03
N GLU A 137 28.00 -16.11 20.88
CA GLU A 137 26.95 -15.76 19.93
C GLU A 137 27.41 -16.21 18.54
N GLU A 138 26.89 -17.34 18.05
CA GLU A 138 27.05 -17.78 16.67
C GLU A 138 26.54 -16.66 15.76
N VAL A 139 27.47 -15.88 15.20
CA VAL A 139 27.18 -14.82 14.24
C VAL A 139 26.80 -15.49 12.93
N GLU A 140 25.51 -15.80 12.77
CA GLU A 140 25.01 -16.48 11.57
C GLU A 140 25.26 -15.60 10.33
N ALA A 141 26.16 -16.09 9.47
CA ALA A 141 26.52 -15.43 8.23
C ALA A 141 25.31 -15.29 7.29
N TYR A 142 24.85 -14.06 7.03
CA TYR A 142 23.75 -13.82 6.10
C TYR A 142 24.22 -13.27 4.75
N VAL A 143 23.84 -13.96 3.67
CA VAL A 143 24.11 -13.53 2.30
C VAL A 143 23.03 -12.56 1.81
N ILE A 144 23.45 -11.41 1.29
CA ILE A 144 22.55 -10.36 0.81
C ILE A 144 21.69 -10.88 -0.36
N SER A 145 20.44 -10.40 -0.45
CA SER A 145 19.52 -10.70 -1.56
C SER A 145 19.78 -9.82 -2.76
N PHE A 146 19.53 -10.30 -3.98
CA PHE A 146 19.71 -9.49 -5.20
C PHE A 146 18.91 -8.18 -5.14
N SER A 147 17.69 -8.21 -4.62
CA SER A 147 16.86 -7.01 -4.45
C SER A 147 17.51 -5.97 -3.54
N SER A 148 18.24 -6.39 -2.50
CA SER A 148 19.01 -5.47 -1.66
C SER A 148 20.19 -4.85 -2.42
N ILE A 149 20.87 -5.60 -3.30
CA ILE A 149 21.94 -5.09 -4.17
C ILE A 149 21.38 -4.01 -5.12
N GLU A 150 20.21 -4.24 -5.73
CA GLU A 150 19.54 -3.23 -6.56
C GLU A 150 19.18 -1.95 -5.77
N GLN A 151 18.86 -2.08 -4.47
CA GLN A 151 18.65 -0.92 -3.60
C GLN A 151 19.94 -0.17 -3.29
N TYR A 152 21.10 -0.84 -3.16
CA TYR A 152 22.40 -0.16 -3.05
C TYR A 152 22.68 0.66 -4.30
N VAL A 153 22.54 0.06 -5.48
CA VAL A 153 22.67 0.78 -6.76
C VAL A 153 21.75 2.00 -6.79
N SER A 154 20.48 1.84 -6.44
CA SER A 154 19.51 2.93 -6.48
C SER A 154 19.84 4.05 -5.48
N ALA A 155 20.33 3.70 -4.29
CA ALA A 155 20.76 4.66 -3.28
C ALA A 155 22.00 5.44 -3.74
N VAL A 156 23.01 4.77 -4.29
CA VAL A 156 24.23 5.43 -4.80
C VAL A 156 23.95 6.26 -6.06
N VAL A 157 23.04 5.81 -6.93
CA VAL A 157 22.57 6.62 -8.07
C VAL A 157 21.84 7.89 -7.59
N LEU A 158 21.04 7.80 -6.52
CA LEU A 158 20.43 8.98 -5.92
C LEU A 158 21.49 9.96 -5.39
N LEU A 159 22.55 9.44 -4.76
CA LEU A 159 23.71 10.23 -4.32
C LEU A 159 24.39 10.94 -5.51
N PHE A 160 24.62 10.23 -6.61
CA PHE A 160 25.14 10.80 -7.86
C PHE A 160 24.28 11.94 -8.39
N HIS A 161 22.95 11.75 -8.44
CA HIS A 161 22.04 12.81 -8.90
C HIS A 161 22.10 14.05 -7.99
N ASP A 162 22.25 13.86 -6.69
CA ASP A 162 22.46 14.97 -5.75
C ASP A 162 23.80 15.68 -6.00
N GLN A 163 24.87 14.95 -6.30
CA GLN A 163 26.17 15.54 -6.66
C GLN A 163 26.09 16.35 -7.97
N CYS A 164 25.41 15.83 -9.01
CA CYS A 164 25.22 16.56 -10.26
C CYS A 164 24.44 17.87 -10.05
N ARG A 165 23.40 17.85 -9.21
CA ARG A 165 22.62 19.06 -8.87
C ARG A 165 23.46 20.10 -8.13
N LEU A 166 24.44 19.65 -7.36
CA LEU A 166 25.39 20.48 -6.61
C LEU A 166 26.62 20.89 -7.44
N ASN A 167 26.69 20.52 -8.72
CA ASN A 167 27.85 20.72 -9.59
C ASN A 167 29.15 20.07 -9.08
N LEU A 168 29.03 19.04 -8.24
CA LEU A 168 30.17 18.25 -7.75
C LEU A 168 30.48 17.06 -8.67
N ASN A 169 29.62 16.82 -9.67
CA ASN A 169 29.74 15.74 -10.62
C ASN A 169 29.03 16.10 -11.93
N VAL A 170 29.35 15.38 -13.01
CA VAL A 170 28.80 15.63 -14.34
C VAL A 170 27.78 14.56 -14.74
N PRO A 171 26.62 14.93 -15.33
CA PRO A 171 25.59 13.97 -15.71
C PRO A 171 26.04 12.87 -16.67
N THR A 172 27.08 13.14 -17.47
CA THR A 172 27.68 12.20 -18.42
C THR A 172 28.40 11.04 -17.73
N ASN A 173 28.81 11.19 -16.46
CA ASN A 173 29.49 10.17 -15.66
C ASN A 173 28.51 9.27 -14.89
N HIS A 174 27.42 8.85 -15.54
CA HIS A 174 26.35 8.13 -14.87
C HIS A 174 26.85 6.76 -14.34
N PRO A 175 26.61 6.41 -13.06
CA PRO A 175 27.28 5.28 -12.42
C PRO A 175 26.80 3.89 -12.89
N ARG A 176 25.65 3.80 -13.58
CA ARG A 176 25.19 2.53 -14.21
C ARG A 176 25.87 2.22 -15.54
N ILE A 177 27.19 2.06 -15.50
CA ILE A 177 28.01 1.63 -16.64
C ILE A 177 27.70 0.18 -17.06
N PRO A 178 28.11 -0.28 -18.26
CA PRO A 178 27.89 -1.64 -18.73
C PRO A 178 28.34 -2.71 -17.73
N ASP A 179 29.46 -2.51 -17.04
CA ASP A 179 30.00 -3.48 -16.10
C ASP A 179 29.14 -3.63 -14.84
N VAL A 180 28.57 -2.55 -14.31
CA VAL A 180 27.57 -2.61 -13.22
C VAL A 180 26.35 -3.42 -13.66
N LYS A 181 25.89 -3.28 -14.91
CA LYS A 181 24.77 -4.08 -15.45
C LYS A 181 25.16 -5.57 -15.55
N THR A 182 26.39 -5.87 -15.95
CA THR A 182 26.92 -7.24 -16.03
C THR A 182 27.06 -7.86 -14.64
N LEU A 183 27.58 -7.12 -13.66
CA LEU A 183 27.66 -7.53 -12.26
C LEU A 183 26.27 -7.90 -11.72
N LEU A 184 25.27 -7.04 -11.92
CA LEU A 184 23.89 -7.34 -11.50
C LEU A 184 23.33 -8.60 -12.16
N LYS A 185 23.61 -8.84 -13.45
CA LYS A 185 23.22 -10.09 -14.12
C LYS A 185 23.90 -11.30 -13.47
N ASN A 186 25.18 -11.18 -13.11
CA ASN A 186 25.93 -12.25 -12.46
C ASN A 186 25.39 -12.53 -11.05
N GLU A 187 25.10 -11.50 -10.25
CA GLU A 187 24.50 -11.65 -8.93
C GLU A 187 23.12 -12.32 -8.98
N ARG A 188 22.30 -11.96 -9.98
CA ARG A 188 21.01 -12.63 -10.21
C ARG A 188 21.18 -14.12 -10.55
N LYS A 189 22.19 -14.47 -11.37
CA LYS A 189 22.52 -15.88 -11.68
C LYS A 189 23.04 -16.61 -10.43
N LYS A 190 23.92 -15.98 -9.63
CA LYS A 190 24.42 -16.52 -8.36
C LYS A 190 23.28 -16.78 -7.37
N GLU A 191 22.34 -15.84 -7.21
CA GLU A 191 21.16 -16.05 -6.36
C GLU A 191 20.28 -17.20 -6.85
N THR A 192 20.08 -17.32 -8.17
CA THR A 192 19.31 -18.43 -8.76
C THR A 192 19.99 -19.78 -8.48
N ARG A 193 21.32 -19.86 -8.63
CA ARG A 193 22.12 -21.04 -8.31
C ARG A 193 22.05 -21.36 -6.81
N ARG A 194 22.25 -20.38 -5.93
CA ARG A 194 22.13 -20.51 -4.47
C ARG A 194 20.76 -21.02 -4.05
N ARG A 195 19.68 -20.49 -4.64
CA ARG A 195 18.31 -20.96 -4.38
C ARG A 195 18.14 -22.44 -4.78
N LYS A 196 18.76 -22.86 -5.89
CA LYS A 196 18.77 -24.27 -6.33
C LYS A 196 19.55 -25.16 -5.38
N GLU A 197 20.76 -24.74 -4.97
CA GLU A 197 21.65 -25.47 -4.05
C GLU A 197 21.04 -25.61 -2.65
N ASN A 198 20.40 -24.55 -2.15
CA ASN A 198 19.74 -24.54 -0.84
C ASN A 198 18.35 -25.20 -0.84
N TYR A 199 17.99 -25.92 -1.91
CA TYR A 199 16.68 -26.55 -2.09
C TYR A 199 15.52 -25.58 -1.78
N ALA A 200 15.70 -24.30 -2.13
CA ALA A 200 14.66 -23.30 -1.90
C ALA A 200 13.38 -23.76 -2.60
N ASP A 201 12.25 -23.57 -1.92
CA ASP A 201 10.95 -24.02 -2.40
C ASP A 201 10.73 -23.53 -3.84
N ARG A 202 10.69 -24.47 -4.78
CA ARG A 202 10.54 -24.22 -6.21
C ARG A 202 9.16 -23.65 -6.54
N VAL A 203 8.19 -23.94 -5.67
CA VAL A 203 6.79 -23.54 -5.78
C VAL A 203 6.57 -22.19 -5.09
N ALA A 204 7.51 -21.71 -4.27
CA ALA A 204 7.47 -20.39 -3.65
C ALA A 204 7.53 -19.28 -4.72
N GLY A 205 6.36 -18.68 -4.99
CA GLY A 205 6.17 -17.68 -6.05
C GLY A 205 5.45 -18.20 -7.30
N SER A 206 5.08 -19.48 -7.34
CA SER A 206 4.27 -20.07 -8.40
C SER A 206 2.76 -19.83 -8.20
N ILE A 207 1.94 -20.42 -9.07
CA ILE A 207 0.47 -20.40 -8.99
C ILE A 207 -0.06 -20.94 -7.66
N LEU A 208 0.68 -21.79 -6.94
CA LEU A 208 0.26 -22.37 -5.65
C LEU A 208 0.57 -21.45 -4.45
N ASN A 209 1.19 -20.29 -4.66
CA ASN A 209 1.47 -19.32 -3.59
C ASN A 209 0.25 -18.41 -3.37
N GLY A 210 -0.27 -18.41 -2.14
CA GLY A 210 -1.54 -17.75 -1.78
C GLY A 210 -2.72 -18.68 -2.00
N TYR A 211 -3.82 -18.12 -2.47
CA TYR A 211 -5.02 -18.86 -2.87
C TYR A 211 -5.29 -18.63 -4.36
N SER A 212 -6.17 -19.44 -4.93
CA SER A 212 -6.51 -19.40 -6.36
C SER A 212 -7.96 -19.77 -6.67
N THR A 213 -8.75 -20.13 -5.66
CA THR A 213 -10.14 -20.55 -5.83
C THR A 213 -11.07 -19.72 -4.95
N THR A 214 -12.34 -19.65 -5.36
CA THR A 214 -13.41 -19.04 -4.56
C THR A 214 -13.55 -19.75 -3.22
N ASP A 215 -13.41 -21.08 -3.16
CA ASP A 215 -13.51 -21.83 -1.91
C ASP A 215 -12.42 -21.46 -0.89
N GLU A 216 -11.17 -21.32 -1.35
CA GLU A 216 -10.08 -20.87 -0.47
C GLU A 216 -10.29 -19.42 0.00
N LEU A 217 -10.77 -18.55 -0.88
CA LEU A 217 -11.13 -17.17 -0.52
C LEU A 217 -12.24 -17.16 0.55
N THR A 218 -13.31 -17.92 0.32
CA THR A 218 -14.44 -18.12 1.24
C THR A 218 -13.97 -18.64 2.60
N LYS A 219 -13.08 -19.65 2.63
CA LYS A 219 -12.54 -20.20 3.89
C LYS A 219 -11.89 -19.12 4.76
N VAL A 220 -11.15 -18.18 4.17
CA VAL A 220 -10.51 -17.08 4.92
C VAL A 220 -11.55 -16.07 5.42
N VAL A 221 -12.55 -15.74 4.61
CA VAL A 221 -13.63 -14.84 5.02
C VAL A 221 -14.43 -15.47 6.17
N ASP A 222 -14.84 -16.73 6.02
CA ASP A 222 -15.52 -17.50 7.06
C ASP A 222 -14.69 -17.58 8.33
N TYR A 223 -13.37 -17.81 8.22
CA TYR A 223 -12.47 -17.81 9.38
C TYR A 223 -12.59 -16.51 10.16
N PHE A 224 -12.59 -15.34 9.49
CA PHE A 224 -12.74 -14.07 10.17
C PHE A 224 -14.14 -13.87 10.74
N LEU A 225 -15.19 -14.10 9.95
CA LEU A 225 -16.56 -13.88 10.40
C LEU A 225 -16.92 -14.76 11.61
N THR A 226 -16.52 -16.03 11.61
CA THR A 226 -16.82 -16.99 12.69
C THR A 226 -16.10 -16.71 14.01
N LYS A 227 -15.09 -15.82 14.03
CA LYS A 227 -14.54 -15.34 15.31
C LYS A 227 -15.47 -14.36 16.03
N ASP A 228 -16.39 -13.75 15.29
CA ASP A 228 -17.46 -12.90 15.83
C ASP A 228 -16.95 -11.79 16.76
N ARG A 229 -15.97 -11.01 16.28
CA ARG A 229 -15.45 -9.83 16.98
C ARG A 229 -15.20 -8.66 16.01
N PRO A 230 -15.29 -7.40 16.47
CA PRO A 230 -15.15 -6.23 15.63
C PRO A 230 -13.86 -6.21 14.79
N GLU A 231 -12.73 -6.60 15.37
CA GLU A 231 -11.43 -6.65 14.68
C GLU A 231 -11.39 -7.69 13.56
N HIS A 232 -12.17 -8.77 13.67
CA HIS A 232 -12.23 -9.80 12.65
C HIS A 232 -13.18 -9.42 11.51
N TYR A 233 -14.31 -8.75 11.80
CA TYR A 233 -15.14 -8.13 10.76
C TYR A 233 -14.34 -7.11 9.93
N ARG A 234 -13.57 -6.24 10.61
CA ARG A 234 -12.62 -5.34 9.96
C ARG A 234 -11.64 -6.09 9.05
N ASN A 235 -11.00 -7.14 9.57
CA ASN A 235 -9.99 -7.89 8.81
C ASN A 235 -10.59 -8.62 7.60
N ALA A 236 -11.83 -9.09 7.68
CA ALA A 236 -12.55 -9.68 6.55
C ALA A 236 -12.74 -8.67 5.42
N VAL A 237 -13.19 -7.44 5.74
CA VAL A 237 -13.31 -6.35 4.76
C VAL A 237 -11.95 -5.99 4.17
N MET A 238 -10.91 -5.83 5.01
CA MET A 238 -9.54 -5.56 4.53
C MET A 238 -9.03 -6.63 3.57
N PHE A 239 -9.35 -7.90 3.83
CA PHE A 239 -8.95 -9.03 3.00
C PHE A 239 -9.64 -9.01 1.64
N LEU A 240 -10.96 -8.80 1.62
CA LEU A 240 -11.73 -8.70 0.38
C LEU A 240 -11.39 -7.44 -0.41
N ALA A 241 -11.19 -6.29 0.24
CA ALA A 241 -10.72 -5.06 -0.41
C ALA A 241 -9.33 -5.24 -1.06
N SER A 242 -8.42 -5.96 -0.38
CA SER A 242 -7.12 -6.35 -0.95
C SER A 242 -7.27 -7.25 -2.18
N HIS A 243 -8.25 -8.15 -2.16
CA HIS A 243 -8.52 -9.11 -3.24
C HIS A 243 -9.16 -8.44 -4.46
N PHE A 244 -10.35 -7.86 -4.32
CA PHE A 244 -11.09 -7.26 -5.44
C PHE A 244 -10.43 -5.98 -5.95
N GLY A 245 -10.00 -5.12 -5.02
CA GLY A 245 -9.35 -3.87 -5.35
C GLY A 245 -7.90 -4.02 -5.79
N LEU A 246 -7.33 -5.23 -5.76
CA LEU A 246 -5.89 -5.50 -5.97
C LEU A 246 -4.98 -4.62 -5.10
N MET A 247 -5.40 -4.27 -3.88
CA MET A 247 -4.72 -3.28 -3.06
C MET A 247 -3.49 -3.86 -2.35
N ARG A 248 -2.50 -3.01 -2.07
CA ARG A 248 -1.36 -3.39 -1.21
C ARG A 248 -1.77 -3.21 0.26
N GLY A 249 -1.29 -4.08 1.15
CA GLY A 249 -1.64 -3.99 2.59
C GLY A 249 -1.40 -2.61 3.21
N GLY A 250 -0.32 -1.92 2.82
CA GLY A 250 -0.06 -0.55 3.28
C GLY A 250 -1.14 0.45 2.85
N ASN A 251 -1.68 0.35 1.64
CA ASN A 251 -2.76 1.23 1.18
C ASN A 251 -4.07 0.90 1.93
N VAL A 252 -4.37 -0.40 2.11
CA VAL A 252 -5.60 -0.84 2.80
C VAL A 252 -5.62 -0.36 4.25
N CYS A 253 -4.48 -0.36 4.93
CA CYS A 253 -4.38 0.12 6.32
C CYS A 253 -4.71 1.61 6.49
N GLU A 254 -4.48 2.42 5.46
CA GLU A 254 -4.56 3.89 5.55
C GLU A 254 -5.89 4.47 5.09
N ILE A 255 -6.77 3.68 4.44
CA ILE A 255 -8.04 4.15 3.87
C ILE A 255 -8.89 4.86 4.93
N GLU A 256 -9.48 5.98 4.54
CA GLU A 256 -10.38 6.82 5.32
C GLU A 256 -11.85 6.63 4.90
N LEU A 257 -12.79 7.05 5.74
CA LEU A 257 -14.21 7.00 5.38
C LEU A 257 -14.52 7.88 4.16
N ALA A 258 -13.83 9.03 4.06
CA ALA A 258 -13.96 9.94 2.93
C ALA A 258 -13.44 9.38 1.61
N ASP A 259 -12.73 8.24 1.62
CA ASP A 259 -12.27 7.55 0.42
C ASP A 259 -13.29 6.55 -0.15
N VAL A 260 -14.41 6.31 0.55
CA VAL A 260 -15.36 5.26 0.19
C VAL A 260 -16.55 5.85 -0.54
N HIS A 261 -16.69 5.49 -1.81
CA HIS A 261 -17.75 5.99 -2.68
C HIS A 261 -18.38 4.87 -3.50
N TYR A 262 -19.34 5.27 -4.31
CA TYR A 262 -20.10 4.39 -5.17
C TYR A 262 -20.27 5.04 -6.54
N ILE A 263 -20.16 4.25 -7.62
CA ILE A 263 -20.62 4.66 -8.95
C ILE A 263 -21.52 3.61 -9.62
N PRO A 264 -22.60 4.03 -10.30
CA PRO A 264 -23.44 3.14 -11.08
C PRO A 264 -22.77 2.70 -12.38
N LEU A 265 -22.58 1.39 -12.56
CA LEU A 265 -22.14 0.84 -13.84
C LEU A 265 -23.36 0.52 -14.71
N GLN A 266 -23.79 1.53 -15.48
CA GLN A 266 -24.90 1.38 -16.42
C GLN A 266 -24.60 0.30 -17.48
N GLY A 267 -25.63 -0.48 -17.82
CA GLY A 267 -25.57 -1.50 -18.88
C GLY A 267 -24.85 -2.79 -18.51
N GLU A 268 -24.52 -3.01 -17.24
CA GLU A 268 -23.99 -4.29 -16.75
C GLU A 268 -25.09 -5.33 -16.46
N GLY A 269 -26.32 -4.87 -16.17
CA GLY A 269 -27.46 -5.74 -15.91
C GLY A 269 -28.10 -6.34 -17.16
N PRO A 270 -29.01 -7.32 -17.01
CA PRO A 270 -29.73 -7.95 -18.12
C PRO A 270 -30.68 -6.96 -18.82
N ASN A 271 -31.12 -5.91 -18.12
CA ASN A 271 -31.93 -4.83 -18.66
C ASN A 271 -31.46 -3.47 -18.08
N PRO A 272 -31.92 -2.33 -18.63
CA PRO A 272 -31.50 -0.99 -18.20
C PRO A 272 -31.90 -0.61 -16.76
N GLU A 273 -32.89 -1.28 -16.17
CA GLU A 273 -33.39 -0.98 -14.82
C GLU A 273 -32.50 -1.58 -13.72
N VAL A 274 -31.75 -2.65 -14.05
CA VAL A 274 -30.81 -3.27 -13.11
C VAL A 274 -29.50 -2.49 -13.11
N GLU A 275 -29.37 -1.59 -12.14
CA GLU A 275 -28.13 -0.88 -11.86
C GLU A 275 -27.10 -1.81 -11.20
N CYS A 276 -25.86 -1.78 -11.68
CA CYS A 276 -24.76 -2.53 -11.10
C CYS A 276 -23.91 -1.65 -10.18
N PRO A 277 -24.00 -1.84 -8.85
CA PRO A 277 -23.24 -1.00 -7.99
C PRO A 277 -21.76 -1.36 -7.89
N CYS A 278 -20.86 -0.47 -8.31
CA CYS A 278 -19.42 -0.53 -8.09
C CYS A 278 -18.97 0.34 -6.90
N LEU A 279 -18.50 -0.32 -5.84
CA LEU A 279 -17.81 0.31 -4.73
C LEU A 279 -16.48 0.89 -5.24
N ILE A 280 -16.15 2.09 -4.81
CA ILE A 280 -14.90 2.76 -5.12
C ILE A 280 -14.18 3.07 -3.80
N LEU A 281 -12.91 2.68 -3.73
CA LEU A 281 -11.99 3.04 -2.65
C LEU A 281 -10.89 3.91 -3.25
N LEU A 282 -10.85 5.17 -2.86
CA LEU A 282 -9.81 6.10 -3.29
C LEU A 282 -8.46 5.75 -2.66
N MET A 283 -7.40 6.01 -3.41
CA MET A 283 -6.01 5.89 -2.98
C MET A 283 -5.23 7.03 -3.62
N ASP A 284 -4.97 8.08 -2.86
CA ASP A 284 -4.10 9.19 -3.25
C ASP A 284 -2.68 9.07 -2.66
N HIS A 285 -2.50 8.14 -1.71
CA HIS A 285 -1.23 7.91 -1.03
C HIS A 285 -0.82 6.44 -1.07
N GLY A 286 0.47 6.19 -1.26
CA GLY A 286 1.05 4.84 -1.22
C GLY A 286 2.50 4.81 -1.68
N LYS A 287 3.21 3.71 -1.44
CA LYS A 287 4.64 3.60 -1.76
C LYS A 287 5.00 3.95 -3.22
N THR A 288 4.09 3.66 -4.15
CA THR A 288 4.26 3.95 -5.60
C THR A 288 3.55 5.19 -6.07
N ASN A 289 2.73 5.82 -5.21
CA ASN A 289 1.95 7.01 -5.52
C ASN A 289 2.45 8.16 -4.64
N GLN A 290 3.63 8.69 -4.99
CA GLN A 290 4.29 9.75 -4.24
C GLN A 290 3.85 11.16 -4.68
N PHE A 291 3.02 11.24 -5.72
CA PHE A 291 2.61 12.50 -6.35
C PHE A 291 1.12 12.83 -6.11
N GLY A 292 0.44 12.11 -5.22
CA GLY A 292 -0.97 12.38 -4.92
C GLY A 292 -1.93 12.04 -6.06
N LYS A 293 -1.53 11.16 -6.99
CA LYS A 293 -2.39 10.80 -8.13
C LYS A 293 -3.61 10.08 -7.59
N GLN A 294 -4.83 10.50 -7.91
CA GLN A 294 -6.01 9.74 -7.50
C GLN A 294 -6.03 8.39 -8.23
N GLU A 295 -5.84 7.31 -7.47
CA GLU A 295 -6.04 5.95 -7.94
C GLU A 295 -7.30 5.38 -7.28
N HIS A 296 -7.94 4.43 -7.96
CA HIS A 296 -9.17 3.81 -7.47
C HIS A 296 -8.97 2.30 -7.35
N ALA A 297 -9.48 1.73 -6.27
CA ALA A 297 -9.79 0.31 -6.16
C ALA A 297 -11.30 0.14 -6.28
N SER A 298 -11.73 -0.95 -6.88
CA SER A 298 -13.13 -1.13 -7.23
C SER A 298 -13.63 -2.55 -7.03
N ALA A 299 -14.91 -2.68 -6.69
CA ALA A 299 -15.57 -3.97 -6.51
C ALA A 299 -17.08 -3.84 -6.74
N ILE A 300 -17.64 -4.74 -7.54
CA ILE A 300 -19.10 -4.89 -7.67
C ILE A 300 -19.60 -5.98 -6.72
N ARG A 301 -20.91 -6.04 -6.49
CA ARG A 301 -21.50 -7.15 -5.70
C ARG A 301 -21.21 -8.49 -6.37
N CYS A 302 -20.84 -9.50 -5.59
CA CYS A 302 -20.44 -10.81 -6.10
C CYS A 302 -21.63 -11.75 -6.30
N GLY A 303 -21.56 -12.67 -7.27
CA GLY A 303 -22.52 -13.77 -7.42
C GLY A 303 -22.65 -14.60 -6.14
N HIS A 304 -21.53 -14.82 -5.45
CA HIS A 304 -21.45 -15.47 -4.14
C HIS A 304 -21.52 -14.45 -3.01
N VAL A 305 -22.46 -14.63 -2.07
CA VAL A 305 -22.69 -13.67 -0.98
C VAL A 305 -21.59 -13.70 0.08
N GLU A 306 -21.00 -14.87 0.29
CA GLU A 306 -19.97 -15.16 1.30
C GLU A 306 -18.65 -14.42 1.06
N ILE A 307 -18.38 -14.01 -0.17
CA ILE A 307 -17.20 -13.22 -0.56
C ILE A 307 -17.57 -11.82 -1.03
N CYS A 308 -18.84 -11.42 -0.90
CA CYS A 308 -19.30 -10.13 -1.37
C CYS A 308 -18.76 -9.01 -0.47
N LEU A 309 -17.83 -8.19 -0.99
CA LEU A 309 -17.24 -7.07 -0.24
C LEU A 309 -18.31 -6.10 0.29
N TRP A 310 -19.37 -5.84 -0.49
CA TRP A 310 -20.51 -5.04 -0.05
C TRP A 310 -21.18 -5.62 1.20
N MET A 311 -21.41 -6.93 1.23
CA MET A 311 -22.03 -7.57 2.38
C MET A 311 -21.13 -7.53 3.61
N THR A 312 -19.85 -7.87 3.46
CA THR A 312 -18.89 -7.84 4.57
C THR A 312 -18.68 -6.42 5.10
N LEU A 313 -18.67 -5.41 4.23
CA LEU A 313 -18.64 -3.99 4.61
C LEU A 313 -19.89 -3.60 5.41
N GLY A 314 -21.07 -4.05 4.96
CA GLY A 314 -22.34 -3.86 5.67
C GLY A 314 -22.32 -4.45 7.07
N ILE A 315 -21.86 -5.69 7.23
CA ILE A 315 -21.63 -6.34 8.54
C ILE A 315 -20.74 -5.48 9.43
N TYR A 316 -19.61 -5.02 8.89
CA TYR A 316 -18.64 -4.26 9.66
C TYR A 316 -19.18 -2.89 10.09
N PHE A 317 -19.83 -2.14 9.19
CA PHE A 317 -20.44 -0.85 9.51
C PHE A 317 -21.64 -0.97 10.44
N PHE A 318 -22.47 -2.00 10.26
CA PHE A 318 -23.56 -2.29 11.16
C PHE A 318 -23.03 -2.55 12.57
N HIS A 319 -21.99 -3.37 12.70
CA HIS A 319 -21.34 -3.58 13.99
C HIS A 319 -20.78 -2.28 14.57
N ARG A 320 -20.08 -1.44 13.78
CA ARG A 320 -19.53 -0.18 14.26
C ARG A 320 -20.61 0.72 14.86
N TRP A 321 -21.62 1.09 14.06
CA TRP A 321 -22.53 2.17 14.43
C TRP A 321 -23.81 1.71 15.13
N HIS A 322 -24.25 0.45 14.95
CA HIS A 322 -25.46 -0.05 15.62
C HIS A 322 -25.18 -0.85 16.89
N ILE A 323 -24.02 -1.51 16.98
CA ILE A 323 -23.74 -2.46 18.07
C ILE A 323 -22.67 -1.94 19.02
N SER A 324 -21.56 -1.42 18.50
CA SER A 324 -20.40 -1.07 19.33
C SER A 324 -20.53 0.25 20.10
N GLY A 325 -21.62 1.00 19.88
CA GLY A 325 -21.84 2.32 20.48
C GLY A 325 -20.96 3.42 19.89
N GLU A 326 -20.25 3.16 18.78
CA GLU A 326 -19.52 4.19 18.05
C GLU A 326 -20.51 5.18 17.43
N GLN A 327 -20.31 6.46 17.71
CA GLN A 327 -21.12 7.50 17.10
C GLN A 327 -20.87 7.55 15.59
N PHE A 328 -21.95 7.80 14.84
CA PHE A 328 -21.83 8.06 13.41
C PHE A 328 -21.00 9.35 13.18
N PRO A 329 -20.17 9.43 12.12
CA PRO A 329 -19.33 10.59 11.86
C PRO A 329 -20.09 11.92 11.85
N ASP A 330 -19.48 12.95 12.45
CA ASP A 330 -19.95 14.33 12.34
C ASP A 330 -19.52 14.88 10.97
N MET A 331 -20.50 15.10 10.08
CA MET A 331 -20.26 15.59 8.72
C MET A 331 -20.55 17.10 8.61
N THR A 332 -20.47 17.85 9.71
CA THR A 332 -20.63 19.32 9.68
C THR A 332 -19.49 19.99 8.90
N ARG A 333 -18.25 19.51 9.10
CA ARG A 333 -17.04 20.03 8.43
C ARG A 333 -16.09 18.88 8.04
N PRO A 334 -15.32 19.00 6.93
CA PRO A 334 -14.40 17.96 6.49
C PRO A 334 -13.43 17.45 7.56
N GLU A 335 -12.83 18.33 8.36
CA GLU A 335 -11.87 18.03 9.41
C GLU A 335 -12.39 17.13 10.54
N GLU A 336 -13.71 17.08 10.72
CA GLU A 336 -14.35 16.25 11.74
C GLU A 336 -14.37 14.77 11.31
N TRP A 337 -14.43 14.49 10.01
CA TRP A 337 -14.64 13.11 9.52
C TRP A 337 -13.66 12.60 8.46
N TYR A 338 -12.99 13.46 7.67
CA TYR A 338 -12.08 13.03 6.60
C TYR A 338 -10.99 12.11 7.14
N THR A 339 -10.42 12.45 8.29
CA THR A 339 -9.32 11.69 8.91
C THR A 339 -9.78 10.43 9.64
N ILE A 340 -11.08 10.15 9.70
CA ILE A 340 -11.60 8.93 10.33
C ILE A 340 -11.26 7.74 9.44
N LYS A 341 -10.53 6.78 10.00
CA LYS A 341 -10.13 5.57 9.28
C LYS A 341 -11.32 4.68 8.99
N LEU A 342 -11.32 4.13 7.77
CA LEU A 342 -12.25 3.10 7.37
C LEU A 342 -12.09 1.87 8.27
N PHE A 343 -10.85 1.52 8.63
CA PHE A 343 -10.54 0.38 9.49
C PHE A 343 -9.99 0.83 10.84
N LYS A 344 -10.75 0.61 11.91
CA LYS A 344 -10.32 0.99 13.28
C LYS A 344 -9.06 0.24 13.70
N SER A 345 -8.09 0.95 14.26
CA SER A 345 -6.98 0.32 14.99
C SER A 345 -7.51 -0.47 16.20
N GLY A 346 -6.91 -1.63 16.46
CA GLY A 346 -7.20 -2.39 17.69
C GLY A 346 -6.34 -1.94 18.88
N ALA A 347 -5.40 -1.01 18.67
CA ALA A 347 -4.45 -0.57 19.70
C ALA A 347 -4.92 0.69 20.43
N THR A 348 -5.86 1.45 19.84
CA THR A 348 -6.31 2.75 20.32
C THR A 348 -7.81 2.88 20.11
N ASN A 349 -8.49 3.66 20.95
CA ASN A 349 -9.88 4.06 20.71
C ASN A 349 -9.98 5.26 19.75
N ASP A 350 -8.85 5.88 19.41
CA ASP A 350 -8.79 6.93 18.40
C ASP A 350 -9.17 6.38 17.02
N LEU A 351 -10.16 7.02 16.40
CA LEU A 351 -10.71 6.67 15.08
C LEU A 351 -9.79 7.14 13.93
N LYS A 352 -8.82 8.02 14.20
CA LYS A 352 -7.89 8.57 13.20
C LYS A 352 -6.61 7.74 13.05
N THR A 353 -6.38 6.80 13.96
CA THR A 353 -5.20 5.93 13.94
C THR A 353 -5.41 4.74 12.99
N ALA A 354 -4.52 4.64 11.98
CA ALA A 354 -4.47 3.53 11.03
C ALA A 354 -4.14 2.18 11.71
N VAL A 355 -4.60 1.08 11.12
CA VAL A 355 -4.17 -0.27 11.52
C VAL A 355 -2.70 -0.44 11.18
N SER A 356 -1.86 -0.74 12.17
CA SER A 356 -0.43 -0.92 11.91
C SER A 356 -0.17 -2.08 10.93
N HIS A 357 0.85 -1.94 10.08
CA HIS A 357 1.23 -2.97 9.12
C HIS A 357 1.56 -4.32 9.80
N ASP A 358 2.13 -4.29 11.01
CA ASP A 358 2.43 -5.49 11.79
C ASP A 358 1.16 -6.18 12.31
N ALA A 359 0.18 -5.42 12.81
CA ALA A 359 -1.11 -5.97 13.23
C ALA A 359 -1.86 -6.60 12.04
N HIS A 360 -1.87 -5.91 10.89
CA HIS A 360 -2.45 -6.42 9.66
C HIS A 360 -1.75 -7.71 9.19
N TYR A 361 -0.41 -7.73 9.17
CA TYR A 361 0.38 -8.93 8.83
C TYR A 361 0.06 -10.10 9.75
N LYS A 362 0.06 -9.90 11.07
CA LYS A 362 -0.19 -10.95 12.07
C LYS A 362 -1.59 -11.54 11.91
N ALA A 363 -2.60 -10.69 11.70
CA ALA A 363 -3.98 -11.13 11.50
C ALA A 363 -4.11 -12.04 10.27
N PHE A 364 -3.55 -11.61 9.12
CA PHE A 364 -3.59 -12.40 7.89
C PHE A 364 -2.75 -13.67 7.98
N LYS A 365 -1.57 -13.61 8.60
CA LYS A 365 -0.70 -14.78 8.78
C LYS A 365 -1.44 -15.85 9.59
N LYS A 366 -2.09 -15.46 10.69
CA LYS A 366 -2.86 -16.37 11.52
C LYS A 366 -4.04 -16.98 10.74
N ALA A 367 -4.79 -16.17 10.01
CA ALA A 367 -5.90 -16.66 9.20
C ALA A 367 -5.43 -17.66 8.14
N PHE A 368 -4.34 -17.37 7.43
CA PHE A 368 -3.78 -18.29 6.44
C PHE A 368 -3.25 -19.58 7.06
N ASP A 369 -2.61 -19.51 8.22
CA ASP A 369 -2.14 -20.72 8.92
C ASP A 369 -3.31 -21.62 9.33
N ASP A 370 -4.33 -21.04 9.94
CA ASP A 370 -5.53 -21.76 10.40
C ASP A 370 -6.39 -22.27 9.22
N CYS A 371 -6.32 -21.61 8.05
CA CYS A 371 -6.98 -22.04 6.80
C CYS A 371 -6.09 -22.93 5.92
N HIS A 372 -4.87 -23.27 6.37
CA HIS A 372 -3.89 -24.04 5.61
C HIS A 372 -3.47 -23.43 4.25
N ILE A 373 -3.52 -22.10 4.13
CA ILE A 373 -3.07 -21.35 2.95
C ILE A 373 -1.59 -20.99 3.08
N LYS A 374 -0.78 -21.43 2.12
CA LYS A 374 0.65 -21.13 2.09
C LYS A 374 0.90 -19.87 1.28
N SER A 375 1.39 -18.82 1.93
CA SER A 375 1.79 -17.58 1.25
C SER A 375 3.13 -17.03 1.73
N THR A 376 4.03 -16.74 0.79
CA THR A 376 5.32 -16.08 1.07
C THR A 376 5.19 -14.56 1.17
N SER A 377 4.03 -14.00 0.83
CA SER A 377 3.79 -12.55 0.80
C SER A 377 2.43 -12.22 1.41
N ILE A 378 2.30 -12.42 2.72
CA ILE A 378 1.04 -12.35 3.47
C ILE A 378 0.21 -11.09 3.18
N THR A 379 0.77 -9.89 3.39
CA THR A 379 0.07 -8.60 3.19
C THR A 379 -0.11 -8.21 1.71
N HIS A 380 0.44 -8.99 0.78
CA HIS A 380 0.26 -8.84 -0.66
C HIS A 380 -0.52 -10.00 -1.27
N ALA A 381 -0.97 -10.97 -0.46
CA ALA A 381 -1.60 -12.18 -0.95
C ALA A 381 -2.91 -11.88 -1.67
N GLY A 382 -3.72 -10.94 -1.14
CA GLY A 382 -4.95 -10.48 -1.79
C GLY A 382 -4.71 -9.94 -3.20
N ARG A 383 -3.77 -8.99 -3.34
CA ARG A 383 -3.40 -8.43 -4.64
C ARG A 383 -2.88 -9.47 -5.63
N LYS A 384 -2.02 -10.39 -5.19
CA LYS A 384 -1.46 -11.43 -6.07
C LYS A 384 -2.51 -12.47 -6.47
N SER A 385 -3.31 -12.92 -5.51
CA SER A 385 -4.31 -13.96 -5.71
C SER A 385 -5.50 -13.43 -6.51
N GLY A 386 -5.93 -12.19 -6.28
CA GLY A 386 -6.95 -11.53 -7.10
C GLY A 386 -6.53 -11.37 -8.56
N ALA A 387 -5.31 -10.92 -8.82
CA ALA A 387 -4.81 -10.82 -10.20
C ALA A 387 -4.73 -12.19 -10.89
N LYS A 388 -4.32 -13.22 -10.15
CA LYS A 388 -4.27 -14.60 -10.65
C LYS A 388 -5.67 -15.16 -10.93
N MET A 389 -6.63 -14.92 -10.05
CA MET A 389 -8.01 -15.38 -10.24
C MET A 389 -8.69 -14.65 -11.40
N ALA A 390 -8.39 -13.36 -11.60
CA ALA A 390 -8.83 -12.62 -12.79
C ALA A 390 -8.27 -13.25 -14.08
N ASP A 391 -6.97 -13.57 -14.10
CA ASP A 391 -6.31 -14.21 -15.25
C ASP A 391 -6.90 -15.61 -15.55
N LEU A 392 -7.10 -16.43 -14.50
CA LEU A 392 -7.76 -17.74 -14.62
C LEU A 392 -9.23 -17.66 -15.07
N GLY A 393 -9.88 -16.53 -14.86
CA GLY A 393 -11.24 -16.26 -15.32
C GLY A 393 -11.31 -15.47 -16.64
N ASP A 394 -10.25 -15.52 -17.45
CA ASP A 394 -10.17 -14.91 -18.79
C ASP A 394 -10.28 -13.37 -18.82
N ALA A 395 -9.93 -12.69 -17.72
CA ALA A 395 -9.69 -11.25 -17.77
C ALA A 395 -8.36 -10.98 -18.49
N GLY A 396 -8.39 -10.10 -19.50
CA GLY A 396 -7.18 -9.78 -20.27
C GLY A 396 -6.10 -9.10 -19.43
N ALA A 397 -4.82 -9.37 -19.72
CA ALA A 397 -3.70 -8.78 -18.99
C ALA A 397 -3.72 -7.24 -18.96
N SER A 398 -4.28 -6.58 -19.97
CA SER A 398 -4.48 -5.12 -19.99
C SER A 398 -5.48 -4.66 -18.92
N ASP A 399 -6.59 -5.38 -18.75
CA ASP A 399 -7.59 -5.09 -17.73
C ASP A 399 -7.00 -5.30 -16.33
N ILE A 400 -6.27 -6.40 -16.13
CA ILE A 400 -5.61 -6.68 -14.85
C ILE A 400 -4.55 -5.60 -14.54
N ARG A 401 -3.80 -5.12 -15.55
CA ARG A 401 -2.83 -4.01 -15.36
C ARG A 401 -3.50 -2.71 -14.94
N ARG A 402 -4.63 -2.36 -15.57
CA ARG A 402 -5.40 -1.15 -15.26
C ARG A 402 -5.99 -1.21 -13.85
N ALA A 403 -6.70 -2.28 -13.51
CA ALA A 403 -7.22 -2.48 -12.16
C ALA A 403 -6.11 -2.63 -11.11
N GLY A 404 -4.96 -3.18 -11.50
CA GLY A 404 -3.79 -3.30 -10.65
C GLY A 404 -3.12 -1.95 -10.37
N ARG A 405 -3.35 -0.93 -11.21
CA ARG A 405 -2.52 0.29 -11.30
C ARG A 405 -1.05 -0.07 -11.51
N TRP A 406 -0.78 -0.87 -12.53
CA TRP A 406 0.58 -1.24 -12.95
C TRP A 406 1.07 -0.45 -14.16
N THR A 407 0.23 0.42 -14.72
CA THR A 407 0.52 1.26 -15.88
C THR A 407 0.98 2.65 -15.47
N ASN A 408 1.97 3.17 -16.19
CA ASN A 408 2.53 4.52 -16.05
C ASN A 408 2.15 5.43 -17.25
N ASP A 409 1.16 5.03 -18.04
CA ASP A 409 0.74 5.79 -19.21
C ASP A 409 0.00 7.07 -18.78
N SER A 410 0.35 8.20 -19.38
CA SER A 410 -0.27 9.50 -19.10
C SER A 410 -1.75 9.50 -19.50
N MET A 411 -2.13 8.80 -20.57
CA MET A 411 -3.53 8.72 -21.01
C MET A 411 -4.40 8.02 -19.96
N GLU A 412 -3.94 6.87 -19.47
CA GLU A 412 -4.67 6.12 -18.43
C GLU A 412 -4.68 6.85 -17.09
N GLY A 413 -3.67 7.69 -16.82
CA GLY A 413 -3.58 8.48 -15.61
C GLY A 413 -4.44 9.73 -15.57
N SER A 414 -4.81 10.28 -16.73
CA SER A 414 -5.51 11.57 -16.81
C SER A 414 -6.92 11.48 -17.37
N TYR A 415 -7.26 10.45 -18.16
CA TYR A 415 -8.53 10.43 -18.92
C TYR A 415 -9.37 9.17 -18.72
N LEU A 416 -8.82 8.08 -18.20
CA LEU A 416 -9.55 6.82 -18.03
C LEU A 416 -9.92 6.59 -16.57
N THR A 417 -11.13 6.06 -16.36
CA THR A 417 -11.65 5.74 -15.02
C THR A 417 -10.92 4.58 -14.33
N ASN A 418 -10.04 3.85 -15.03
CA ASN A 418 -9.34 2.66 -14.53
C ASN A 418 -10.27 1.57 -13.94
N LEU A 419 -11.51 1.49 -14.45
CA LEU A 419 -12.51 0.49 -14.09
C LEU A 419 -12.76 -0.51 -15.23
N PRO A 420 -11.90 -1.52 -15.39
CA PRO A 420 -12.09 -2.54 -16.42
C PRO A 420 -13.27 -3.45 -16.08
N ARG A 421 -14.43 -3.18 -16.70
CA ARG A 421 -15.70 -3.89 -16.50
C ARG A 421 -15.56 -5.42 -16.65
N ARG A 422 -14.81 -5.89 -17.65
CA ARG A 422 -14.54 -7.33 -17.84
C ARG A 422 -13.94 -7.96 -16.59
N MET A 423 -12.89 -7.34 -16.03
CA MET A 423 -12.26 -7.86 -14.83
C MET A 423 -13.20 -7.78 -13.61
N LEU A 424 -13.96 -6.68 -13.46
CA LEU A 424 -14.93 -6.56 -12.37
C LEU A 424 -15.95 -7.70 -12.38
N ARG A 425 -16.45 -8.07 -13.58
CA ARG A 425 -17.36 -9.20 -13.77
C ARG A 425 -16.72 -10.52 -13.36
N VAL A 426 -15.54 -10.82 -13.92
CA VAL A 426 -14.81 -12.07 -13.63
C VAL A 426 -14.56 -12.24 -12.14
N MET A 427 -14.01 -11.20 -11.50
CA MET A 427 -13.72 -11.22 -10.06
C MET A 427 -14.99 -11.41 -9.22
N ALA A 428 -16.10 -10.82 -9.64
CA ALA A 428 -17.39 -10.96 -8.98
C ALA A 428 -18.16 -12.24 -9.37
N SER A 429 -17.52 -13.18 -10.07
CA SER A 429 -18.11 -14.47 -10.51
C SER A 429 -19.23 -14.33 -11.56
N PHE A 430 -19.10 -13.36 -12.46
CA PHE A 430 -19.96 -13.19 -13.63
C PHE A 430 -19.19 -13.46 -14.92
N ASP A 431 -19.93 -13.73 -16.00
CA ASP A 431 -19.36 -13.93 -17.32
C ASP A 431 -18.62 -12.66 -17.82
N PRO A 432 -17.41 -12.80 -18.40
CA PRO A 432 -16.60 -11.67 -18.86
C PRO A 432 -17.23 -10.85 -19.99
N ASN A 433 -18.15 -11.43 -20.79
CA ASN A 433 -18.69 -10.83 -22.01
C ASN A 433 -19.79 -9.77 -21.76
N GLY A 434 -20.28 -9.66 -20.53
CA GLY A 434 -21.10 -8.55 -20.07
C GLY A 434 -22.61 -8.75 -20.11
N LYS A 435 -23.34 -7.75 -19.59
CA LYS A 435 -24.80 -7.79 -19.36
C LYS A 435 -25.26 -8.95 -18.46
N THR A 436 -24.34 -9.48 -17.66
CA THR A 436 -24.55 -10.66 -16.82
C THR A 436 -24.66 -10.33 -15.34
N PHE A 437 -24.63 -9.05 -14.97
CA PHE A 437 -24.84 -8.64 -13.58
C PHE A 437 -26.32 -8.85 -13.20
N TYR A 438 -26.60 -10.00 -12.61
CA TYR A 438 -27.90 -10.32 -12.05
C TYR A 438 -27.72 -11.11 -10.77
N LEU A 439 -28.39 -10.67 -9.72
CA LEU A 439 -28.34 -11.29 -8.40
C LEU A 439 -29.77 -11.70 -8.04
N PRO A 440 -30.10 -13.01 -8.00
CA PRO A 440 -31.42 -13.47 -7.60
C PRO A 440 -31.82 -12.94 -6.22
N ARG A 441 -30.87 -12.87 -5.27
CA ARG A 441 -31.10 -12.32 -3.93
C ARG A 441 -31.36 -10.80 -3.88
N ALA A 442 -31.22 -10.11 -5.00
CA ALA A 442 -31.55 -8.69 -5.13
C ALA A 442 -32.89 -8.44 -5.82
N SER A 443 -33.62 -9.49 -6.23
CA SER A 443 -34.90 -9.35 -6.94
C SER A 443 -36.04 -8.86 -6.05
N VAL A 444 -35.91 -9.01 -4.73
CA VAL A 444 -36.87 -8.50 -3.75
C VAL A 444 -36.27 -7.26 -3.10
N SER A 445 -36.99 -6.15 -3.21
CA SER A 445 -36.61 -4.90 -2.56
C SER A 445 -37.07 -4.90 -1.10
N PRO A 446 -36.18 -4.63 -0.13
CA PRO A 446 -36.59 -4.44 1.26
C PRO A 446 -37.56 -3.26 1.39
N PRO A 447 -38.58 -3.31 2.26
CA PRO A 447 -39.49 -2.19 2.49
C PRO A 447 -38.75 -0.91 2.91
N SER A 448 -39.20 0.27 2.45
CA SER A 448 -38.54 1.55 2.76
C SER A 448 -38.54 1.89 4.26
N SER A 449 -39.54 1.45 5.02
CA SER A 449 -39.56 1.56 6.49
C SER A 449 -38.46 0.72 7.14
N LEU A 450 -38.23 -0.50 6.66
CA LEU A 450 -37.13 -1.34 7.11
C LEU A 450 -35.75 -0.76 6.73
N GLN A 451 -35.61 -0.22 5.51
CA GLN A 451 -34.36 0.43 5.07
C GLN A 451 -33.95 1.59 5.99
N ARG A 452 -34.92 2.41 6.43
CA ARG A 452 -34.67 3.54 7.37
C ARG A 452 -34.16 3.10 8.74
N LYS A 453 -34.40 1.84 9.16
CA LYS A 453 -33.86 1.27 10.41
C LYS A 453 -32.37 0.93 10.30
N VAL A 454 -31.82 0.84 9.07
CA VAL A 454 -30.40 0.60 8.81
C VAL A 454 -29.71 1.93 8.53
N PHE A 455 -28.64 2.22 9.27
CA PHE A 455 -27.90 3.51 9.25
C PHE A 455 -28.84 4.74 9.22
N PRO A 456 -29.71 4.94 10.23
CA PRO A 456 -30.77 5.96 10.22
C PRO A 456 -30.25 7.41 10.10
N TRP A 457 -28.99 7.65 10.41
CA TRP A 457 -28.36 8.98 10.33
C TRP A 457 -28.13 9.47 8.90
N VAL A 458 -28.18 8.59 7.90
CA VAL A 458 -27.88 8.94 6.50
C VAL A 458 -28.84 9.99 5.96
N GLU A 459 -30.14 9.83 6.19
CA GLU A 459 -31.17 10.76 5.71
C GLU A 459 -31.10 12.11 6.45
N GLU A 460 -30.77 12.09 7.74
CA GLU A 460 -30.57 13.31 8.54
C GLU A 460 -29.38 14.10 8.02
N TRP A 461 -28.23 13.45 7.81
CA TRP A 461 -27.04 14.09 7.28
C TRP A 461 -27.22 14.56 5.84
N GLN A 462 -27.91 13.79 5.00
CA GLN A 462 -28.25 14.22 3.65
C GLN A 462 -29.08 15.51 3.69
N THR A 463 -30.09 15.58 4.55
CA THR A 463 -30.92 16.77 4.72
C THR A 463 -30.11 17.97 5.20
N LYS A 464 -29.23 17.79 6.19
CA LYS A 464 -28.34 18.85 6.70
C LYS A 464 -27.40 19.37 5.62
N ILE A 465 -26.82 18.48 4.82
CA ILE A 465 -25.95 18.85 3.69
C ILE A 465 -26.77 19.60 2.65
N ASP A 466 -27.94 19.12 2.25
CA ASP A 466 -28.79 19.79 1.25
C ASP A 466 -29.22 21.21 1.71
N GLN A 467 -29.30 21.44 3.03
CA GLN A 467 -29.59 22.74 3.65
C GLN A 467 -28.35 23.64 3.83
N GLY A 468 -27.16 23.22 3.40
CA GLY A 468 -25.91 23.97 3.55
C GLY A 468 -25.35 23.96 4.98
N GLN A 469 -25.83 23.06 5.86
CA GLN A 469 -25.42 22.93 7.26
C GLN A 469 -24.41 21.80 7.49
N GLY A 470 -23.93 21.18 6.41
CA GLY A 470 -22.92 20.13 6.45
C GLY A 470 -21.89 20.28 5.33
N ASP A 471 -20.97 19.33 5.30
CA ASP A 471 -19.92 19.25 4.30
C ASP A 471 -20.49 19.13 2.88
N GLN A 472 -20.28 20.16 2.07
CA GLN A 472 -20.76 20.26 0.68
C GLN A 472 -19.84 19.53 -0.32
N SER A 473 -18.83 18.81 0.16
CA SER A 473 -17.88 18.13 -0.72
C SER A 473 -18.51 16.95 -1.45
N VAL A 474 -17.94 16.64 -2.62
CA VAL A 474 -18.29 15.43 -3.40
C VAL A 474 -18.02 14.16 -2.59
N ALA A 475 -17.06 14.19 -1.66
CA ALA A 475 -16.76 13.03 -0.81
C ALA A 475 -17.90 12.74 0.17
N ALA A 476 -18.50 13.77 0.78
CA ALA A 476 -19.63 13.63 1.69
C ALA A 476 -20.86 13.06 0.97
N ASP A 477 -21.23 13.63 -0.17
CA ASP A 477 -22.32 13.13 -1.02
C ASP A 477 -22.06 11.69 -1.51
N GLY A 478 -20.84 11.42 -1.98
CA GLY A 478 -20.44 10.09 -2.45
C GLY A 478 -20.48 9.02 -1.35
N PHE A 479 -20.07 9.37 -0.13
CA PHE A 479 -20.11 8.46 1.02
C PHE A 479 -21.55 8.18 1.47
N LEU A 480 -22.40 9.21 1.58
CA LEU A 480 -23.81 9.03 1.96
C LEU A 480 -24.58 8.22 0.91
N LYS A 481 -24.39 8.50 -0.39
CA LYS A 481 -24.98 7.70 -1.47
C LYS A 481 -24.54 6.25 -1.43
N MET A 482 -23.25 6.00 -1.16
CA MET A 482 -22.75 4.64 -0.97
C MET A 482 -23.46 3.95 0.22
N LEU A 483 -23.64 4.65 1.34
CA LEU A 483 -24.39 4.11 2.48
C LEU A 483 -25.86 3.82 2.15
N GLN A 484 -26.53 4.66 1.37
CA GLN A 484 -27.91 4.42 0.91
C GLN A 484 -28.02 3.10 0.13
N ILE A 485 -27.09 2.84 -0.79
CA ILE A 485 -27.00 1.54 -1.49
C ILE A 485 -26.65 0.41 -0.53
N LEU A 486 -25.73 0.65 0.41
CA LEU A 486 -25.31 -0.34 1.39
C LEU A 486 -26.48 -0.80 2.29
N LYS A 487 -27.40 0.08 2.68
CA LYS A 487 -28.62 -0.28 3.44
C LYS A 487 -29.42 -1.37 2.74
N VAL A 488 -29.70 -1.15 1.45
CA VAL A 488 -30.49 -2.08 0.63
C VAL A 488 -29.74 -3.40 0.44
N THR A 489 -28.47 -3.31 0.02
CA THR A 489 -27.66 -4.49 -0.30
C THR A 489 -27.35 -5.34 0.94
N PHE A 490 -27.16 -4.71 2.10
CA PHE A 490 -26.99 -5.38 3.39
C PHE A 490 -28.25 -6.16 3.80
N LEU A 491 -29.44 -5.55 3.69
CA LEU A 491 -30.71 -6.23 3.99
C LEU A 491 -30.94 -7.42 3.05
N GLN A 492 -30.71 -7.25 1.75
CA GLN A 492 -30.78 -8.32 0.75
C GLN A 492 -29.82 -9.48 1.07
N ASP A 493 -28.56 -9.17 1.31
CA ASP A 493 -27.52 -10.18 1.51
C ASP A 493 -27.63 -10.83 2.91
N SER A 494 -28.20 -10.14 3.90
CA SER A 494 -28.40 -10.66 5.26
C SER A 494 -29.24 -11.93 5.29
N VAL A 495 -30.27 -12.07 4.45
CA VAL A 495 -31.13 -13.26 4.39
C VAL A 495 -30.31 -14.52 4.08
N MET A 496 -29.36 -14.41 3.15
CA MET A 496 -28.47 -15.52 2.76
C MET A 496 -27.35 -15.71 3.79
N MET A 497 -26.80 -14.62 4.33
CA MET A 497 -25.73 -14.70 5.33
C MET A 497 -26.19 -15.26 6.68
N ILE A 498 -27.44 -15.02 7.10
CA ILE A 498 -28.01 -15.65 8.30
C ILE A 498 -28.07 -17.17 8.14
N LYS A 499 -28.41 -17.68 6.95
CA LYS A 499 -28.42 -19.13 6.69
C LYS A 499 -27.02 -19.72 6.77
N ARG A 500 -26.00 -19.01 6.26
CA ARG A 500 -24.60 -19.46 6.28
C ARG A 500 -23.95 -19.38 7.67
N HIS A 501 -24.14 -18.26 8.36
CA HIS A 501 -23.57 -18.00 9.68
C HIS A 501 -24.64 -17.62 10.69
N PRO A 502 -25.51 -18.57 11.10
CA PRO A 502 -26.65 -18.28 11.97
C PRO A 502 -26.24 -17.82 13.37
N ARG A 503 -24.98 -18.03 13.77
CA ARG A 503 -24.46 -17.74 15.10
C ARG A 503 -23.74 -16.39 15.22
N LEU A 504 -23.66 -15.57 14.17
CA LEU A 504 -23.04 -14.25 14.32
C LEU A 504 -23.87 -13.39 15.27
N SER A 505 -23.22 -12.79 16.26
CA SER A 505 -23.85 -11.93 17.26
C SER A 505 -24.63 -10.76 16.67
N ILE A 506 -24.23 -10.28 15.48
CA ILE A 506 -24.92 -9.17 14.81
C ILE A 506 -26.39 -9.48 14.50
N TRP A 507 -26.75 -10.76 14.31
CA TRP A 507 -28.12 -11.19 14.03
C TRP A 507 -29.02 -11.13 15.26
N SER A 508 -28.45 -10.93 16.45
CA SER A 508 -29.22 -10.69 17.68
C SER A 508 -29.69 -9.24 17.81
N ALA A 509 -29.25 -8.33 16.94
CA ALA A 509 -29.67 -6.93 16.98
C ALA A 509 -31.19 -6.80 16.74
N PRO A 510 -31.85 -5.79 17.34
CA PRO A 510 -33.31 -5.62 17.25
C PRO A 510 -33.85 -5.62 15.81
N LEU A 511 -33.09 -5.08 14.85
CA LEU A 511 -33.42 -5.07 13.43
C LEU A 511 -33.81 -6.44 12.89
N PHE A 512 -33.09 -7.51 13.27
CA PHE A 512 -33.29 -8.85 12.70
C PHE A 512 -34.42 -9.63 13.37
N ASN A 513 -34.94 -9.11 14.49
CA ASN A 513 -36.14 -9.61 15.17
C ASN A 513 -37.37 -8.73 14.90
N ASP A 514 -37.21 -7.66 14.12
CA ASP A 514 -38.30 -6.77 13.74
C ASP A 514 -39.33 -7.53 12.88
N PRO A 515 -40.64 -7.42 13.16
CA PRO A 515 -41.67 -8.10 12.39
C PRO A 515 -41.60 -7.82 10.89
N GLU A 516 -41.19 -6.61 10.50
CA GLU A 516 -41.04 -6.21 9.11
C GLU A 516 -39.85 -6.91 8.44
N TYR A 517 -38.74 -7.08 9.17
CA TYR A 517 -37.59 -7.85 8.69
C TYR A 517 -37.95 -9.33 8.54
N LEU A 518 -38.66 -9.90 9.53
CA LEU A 518 -39.09 -11.30 9.51
C LEU A 518 -40.04 -11.59 8.35
N ALA A 519 -40.98 -10.67 8.05
CA ALA A 519 -41.87 -10.75 6.89
C ALA A 519 -41.14 -10.56 5.56
N TYR A 520 -40.10 -9.71 5.52
CA TYR A 520 -39.25 -9.57 4.32
C TYR A 520 -38.38 -10.81 4.09
N LYS A 521 -37.90 -11.45 5.15
CA LYS A 521 -37.02 -12.62 5.11
C LYS A 521 -37.75 -13.91 4.70
N SER A 522 -39.02 -14.05 5.07
CA SER A 522 -39.86 -15.22 4.77
C SER A 522 -40.10 -15.35 3.26
#